data_AF-A0A7L0XLE3-F1
#
_entry.id   AF-A0A7L0XLE3-F1
#
_cell.length_a   1.000
_cell.length_b   1.000
_cell.length_c   1.000
_cell.angle_alpha   90.00
_cell.angle_beta   90.00
_cell.angle_gamma   90.00
#
_symmetry.space_group_name_H-M   'P 1'
#
loop_
_entity.id
_entity.type
_entity.pdbx_description
1 polymer ?
#
loop_
_entity_poly.entity_id
_entity_poly.type
_entity_poly.pdbx_seq_one_letter_code
_entity_poly.pdbx_strand_id
1 'polypeptide(L)'
;PPFNPAGSRAAAPQGPPVYVDLAYLPGSWSARTVDEEFFRRVRSLCYVVSGDDHLKEGVLRPLLDALLSGKHQWGIDIQVTLIPTFDSLVMHEWYQETHDRQQELGITVLGSNSTVAMQDETFPACKVEF
;
A
#
# COMPACT_ATOMS: atom_id res chain seq x y z
N PRO A 1 3.25 -29.06 -39.80
CA PRO A 1 2.40 -28.86 -38.59
C PRO A 1 3.14 -27.94 -37.58
N PRO A 2 2.43 -27.04 -36.88
CA PRO A 2 3.00 -25.77 -36.43
C PRO A 2 3.74 -25.86 -35.09
N PHE A 3 4.74 -24.97 -34.94
CA PHE A 3 5.40 -24.65 -33.69
C PHE A 3 4.39 -24.08 -32.69
N ASN A 4 4.39 -24.60 -31.47
CA ASN A 4 3.58 -24.11 -30.35
C ASN A 4 4.49 -23.32 -29.40
N PRO A 5 4.49 -21.97 -29.37
CA PRO A 5 5.21 -21.22 -28.36
C PRO A 5 4.29 -21.09 -27.14
N ALA A 6 4.15 -22.18 -26.38
CA ALA A 6 3.62 -22.07 -25.03
C ALA A 6 4.75 -21.55 -24.15
N GLY A 7 4.97 -20.22 -24.20
CA GLY A 7 5.68 -19.53 -23.13
C GLY A 7 4.86 -19.75 -21.87
N SER A 8 5.28 -20.71 -21.05
CA SER A 8 4.74 -20.89 -19.71
C SER A 8 4.88 -19.57 -18.97
N ARG A 9 3.77 -18.82 -18.85
CA ARG A 9 3.60 -17.92 -17.72
C ARG A 9 3.89 -18.79 -16.50
N ALA A 10 5.03 -18.54 -15.84
CA ALA A 10 5.39 -19.25 -14.63
C ALA A 10 4.18 -19.16 -13.70
N ALA A 11 3.52 -20.29 -13.49
CA ALA A 11 2.39 -20.35 -12.58
C ALA A 11 2.93 -19.93 -11.21
N ALA A 12 2.35 -18.85 -10.68
CA ALA A 12 2.59 -18.35 -9.33
C ALA A 12 2.78 -19.56 -8.38
N PRO A 13 3.93 -19.70 -7.67
CA PRO A 13 4.14 -20.81 -6.74
C PRO A 13 2.94 -20.98 -5.79
N GLN A 14 2.31 -22.15 -5.84
CA GLN A 14 1.04 -22.48 -5.16
C GLN A 14 1.28 -22.80 -3.68
N GLY A 15 1.61 -21.78 -2.88
CA GLY A 15 1.81 -21.92 -1.44
C GLY A 15 0.80 -21.11 -0.62
N PRO A 16 0.55 -21.49 0.65
CA PRO A 16 -0.22 -20.65 1.56
C PRO A 16 0.47 -19.28 1.73
N PRO A 17 -0.29 -18.21 1.98
CA PRO A 17 0.28 -16.90 2.24
C PRO A 17 1.11 -16.90 3.53
N VAL A 18 2.17 -16.10 3.53
CA VAL A 18 3.02 -15.78 4.68
C VAL A 18 2.40 -14.59 5.41
N TYR A 19 2.25 -14.73 6.72
CA TYR A 19 1.73 -13.66 7.58
C TYR A 19 2.86 -13.04 8.38
N VAL A 20 2.86 -11.71 8.44
CA VAL A 20 3.80 -10.93 9.25
C VAL A 20 3.02 -9.80 9.93
N ASP A 21 3.53 -9.31 11.06
CA ASP A 21 2.89 -8.17 11.72
C ASP A 21 3.22 -6.85 11.00
N LEU A 22 4.45 -6.75 10.49
CA LEU A 22 4.96 -5.54 9.85
C LEU A 22 5.77 -5.88 8.61
N ALA A 23 5.56 -5.13 7.53
CA ALA A 23 6.32 -5.20 6.29
C ALA A 23 6.69 -3.79 5.82
N TYR A 24 7.95 -3.60 5.48
CA TYR A 24 8.45 -2.35 4.93
C TYR A 24 8.39 -2.39 3.41
N LEU A 25 7.72 -1.42 2.80
CA LEU A 25 7.59 -1.31 1.34
C LEU A 25 8.64 -0.34 0.80
N PRO A 26 9.47 -0.77 -0.18
CA PRO A 26 10.46 0.10 -0.79
C PRO A 26 9.79 1.24 -1.56
N GLY A 27 10.39 2.44 -1.52
CA GLY A 27 9.94 3.64 -2.24
C GLY A 27 10.79 4.00 -3.47
N SER A 28 11.77 3.16 -3.79
CA SER A 28 12.68 3.32 -4.94
C SER A 28 12.27 2.42 -6.10
N TRP A 29 13.15 2.24 -7.11
CA TRP A 29 12.91 1.34 -8.24
C TRP A 29 12.46 -0.08 -7.83
N SER A 30 12.91 -0.56 -6.67
CA SER A 30 12.52 -1.86 -6.11
C SER A 30 11.03 -1.97 -5.80
N ALA A 31 10.29 -0.87 -5.68
CA ALA A 31 8.83 -0.88 -5.54
C ALA A 31 8.13 -1.57 -6.72
N ARG A 32 8.75 -1.60 -7.91
CA ARG A 32 8.21 -2.33 -9.08
C ARG A 32 8.15 -3.84 -8.91
N THR A 33 8.91 -4.39 -7.96
CA THR A 33 8.84 -5.83 -7.65
C THR A 33 7.73 -6.15 -6.65
N VAL A 34 7.06 -5.13 -6.11
CA VAL A 34 5.94 -5.26 -5.19
C VAL A 34 4.65 -5.02 -5.97
N ASP A 35 4.00 -6.11 -6.35
CA ASP A 35 2.78 -6.11 -7.14
C ASP A 35 1.62 -6.78 -6.38
N GLU A 36 0.49 -6.96 -7.06
CA GLU A 36 -0.70 -7.60 -6.50
C GLU A 36 -0.39 -9.02 -5.98
N GLU A 37 0.48 -9.76 -6.67
CA GLU A 37 0.86 -11.11 -6.28
C GLU A 37 1.64 -11.11 -4.97
N PHE A 38 2.55 -10.14 -4.79
CA PHE A 38 3.23 -9.92 -3.52
C PHE A 38 2.21 -9.76 -2.39
N PHE A 39 1.23 -8.86 -2.51
CA PHE A 39 0.24 -8.63 -1.45
C PHE A 39 -0.71 -9.80 -1.23
N ARG A 40 -0.89 -10.67 -2.23
CA ARG A 40 -1.67 -11.89 -2.07
C ARG A 40 -0.90 -12.96 -1.27
N ARG A 41 0.42 -13.00 -1.44
CA ARG A 41 1.34 -13.95 -0.80
C ARG A 41 1.82 -13.51 0.57
N VAL A 42 2.19 -12.24 0.72
CA VAL A 42 2.69 -11.65 1.96
C VAL A 42 1.59 -10.78 2.51
N ARG A 43 1.07 -11.16 3.68
CA ARG A 43 -0.05 -10.48 4.32
C ARG A 43 0.44 -9.88 5.63
N SER A 44 0.58 -8.56 5.63
CA SER A 44 0.97 -7.79 6.80
C SER A 44 -0.21 -7.14 7.49
N LEU A 45 -0.18 -7.04 8.82
CA LEU A 45 -1.09 -6.17 9.57
C LEU A 45 -0.68 -4.69 9.43
N CYS A 46 0.60 -4.41 9.19
CA CYS A 46 1.13 -3.07 9.04
C CYS A 46 2.08 -2.99 7.83
N TYR A 47 1.80 -2.11 6.89
CA TYR A 47 2.70 -1.76 5.80
C TYR A 47 3.26 -0.36 6.03
N VAL A 48 4.59 -0.25 6.06
CA VAL A 48 5.26 1.04 6.17
C VAL A 48 5.81 1.41 4.79
N VAL A 49 5.30 2.47 4.18
CA VAL A 49 5.75 2.91 2.85
C VAL A 49 6.88 3.89 2.98
N SER A 50 8.06 3.48 2.52
CA SER A 50 9.24 4.34 2.49
C SER A 50 9.21 5.34 1.35
N GLY A 51 9.80 6.51 1.57
CA GLY A 51 9.97 7.55 0.55
C GLY A 51 11.43 7.89 0.34
N ASP A 52 11.88 7.93 -0.93
CA ASP A 52 13.19 8.45 -1.34
C ASP A 52 13.03 9.46 -2.49
N ASP A 53 13.75 10.57 -2.44
CA ASP A 53 13.29 11.94 -2.81
C ASP A 53 13.01 12.24 -4.30
N HIS A 54 13.37 11.36 -5.24
CA HIS A 54 13.40 11.75 -6.66
C HIS A 54 12.60 10.86 -7.63
N LEU A 55 12.07 9.71 -7.19
CA LEU A 55 11.34 8.74 -8.05
C LEU A 55 9.92 8.41 -7.54
N LYS A 56 9.45 9.16 -6.54
CA LYS A 56 8.31 8.82 -5.67
C LYS A 56 6.99 8.60 -6.41
N GLU A 57 6.63 9.50 -7.31
CA GLU A 57 5.23 9.60 -7.77
C GLU A 57 4.82 8.50 -8.73
N GLY A 58 5.68 8.18 -9.71
CA GLY A 58 5.35 7.21 -10.75
C GLY A 58 5.28 5.76 -10.28
N VAL A 59 5.86 5.43 -9.12
CA VAL A 59 5.90 4.05 -8.60
C VAL A 59 5.00 3.87 -7.37
N LEU A 60 4.75 4.95 -6.62
CA LEU A 60 3.86 4.92 -5.45
C LEU A 60 2.42 4.58 -5.83
N ARG A 61 1.87 5.21 -6.86
CA ARG A 61 0.48 4.95 -7.28
C ARG A 61 0.24 3.48 -7.65
N PRO A 62 1.05 2.85 -8.53
CA PRO A 62 0.94 1.42 -8.81
C PRO A 62 1.08 0.52 -7.58
N LEU A 63 1.98 0.86 -6.65
CA LEU A 63 2.19 0.12 -5.41
C LEU A 63 0.93 0.12 -4.53
N LEU A 64 0.31 1.29 -4.36
CA LEU A 64 -0.90 1.46 -3.58
C LEU A 64 -2.12 0.76 -4.23
N ASP A 65 -2.24 0.88 -5.55
CA ASP A 65 -3.29 0.17 -6.30
C ASP A 65 -3.11 -1.36 -6.21
N ALA A 66 -1.87 -1.85 -6.25
CA ALA A 66 -1.56 -3.26 -6.04
C ALA A 66 -1.95 -3.75 -4.64
N LEU A 67 -1.81 -2.92 -3.59
CA LEU A 67 -2.25 -3.24 -2.23
C LEU A 67 -3.77 -3.45 -2.18
N LEU A 68 -4.57 -2.58 -2.79
CA LEU A 68 -6.03 -2.72 -2.83
C LEU A 68 -6.44 -4.01 -3.54
N SER A 69 -5.88 -4.25 -4.73
CA SER A 69 -6.19 -5.44 -5.53
C SER A 69 -5.76 -6.73 -4.84
N GLY A 70 -4.62 -6.71 -4.16
CA GLY A 70 -4.11 -7.84 -3.39
C GLY A 70 -4.98 -8.12 -2.16
N LYS A 71 -5.30 -7.10 -1.36
CA LYS A 71 -6.13 -7.22 -0.15
C LYS A 71 -7.55 -7.72 -0.46
N HIS A 72 -8.13 -7.28 -1.57
CA HIS A 72 -9.45 -7.74 -2.02
C HIS A 72 -9.53 -9.26 -2.19
N GLN A 73 -8.42 -9.92 -2.55
CA GLN A 73 -8.36 -11.37 -2.73
C GLN A 73 -8.10 -12.16 -1.43
N TRP A 74 -7.95 -11.50 -0.28
CA TRP A 74 -7.57 -12.21 0.95
C TRP A 74 -8.69 -13.12 1.46
N GLY A 75 -9.96 -12.78 1.16
CA GLY A 75 -11.14 -13.55 1.58
C GLY A 75 -11.35 -13.60 3.09
N ILE A 76 -10.64 -12.75 3.83
CA ILE A 76 -10.67 -12.66 5.29
C ILE A 76 -10.72 -11.20 5.73
N ASP A 77 -11.49 -10.95 6.77
CA ASP A 77 -11.65 -9.63 7.38
C ASP A 77 -10.50 -9.36 8.36
N ILE A 78 -9.34 -9.03 7.80
CA ILE A 78 -8.18 -8.54 8.54
C ILE A 78 -8.03 -7.05 8.30
N GLN A 79 -7.86 -6.31 9.40
CA GLN A 79 -7.52 -4.89 9.36
C GLN A 79 -6.03 -4.70 9.03
N VAL A 80 -5.76 -3.83 8.08
CA VAL A 80 -4.42 -3.50 7.59
C VAL A 80 -4.16 -2.03 7.83
N THR A 81 -3.02 -1.72 8.42
CA THR A 81 -2.57 -0.35 8.66
C THR A 81 -1.51 0.04 7.63
N LEU A 82 -1.69 1.14 6.91
CA LEU A 82 -0.72 1.69 5.96
C LEU A 82 -0.12 2.98 6.53
N ILE A 83 1.20 3.00 6.75
CA ILE A 83 1.94 4.12 7.32
C ILE A 83 2.87 4.71 6.24
N PRO A 84 2.46 5.78 5.53
CA PRO A 84 3.40 6.55 4.73
C PRO A 84 4.44 7.24 5.64
N THR A 85 5.74 7.11 5.32
CA THR A 85 6.80 7.81 6.07
C THR A 85 7.14 9.19 5.50
N PHE A 86 6.37 9.67 4.53
CA PHE A 86 6.58 10.91 3.81
C PHE A 86 5.25 11.47 3.33
N ASP A 87 5.22 12.78 3.11
CA ASP A 87 4.09 13.44 2.47
C ASP A 87 4.26 13.41 0.93
N SER A 88 3.19 13.10 0.20
CA SER A 88 3.13 13.10 -1.25
C SER A 88 1.72 13.43 -1.73
N LEU A 89 1.61 14.28 -2.76
CA LEU A 89 0.34 14.59 -3.40
C LEU A 89 -0.33 13.33 -3.96
N VAL A 90 0.44 12.43 -4.57
CA VAL A 90 -0.05 11.16 -5.11
C VAL A 90 -0.70 10.29 -4.04
N MET A 91 -0.13 10.25 -2.83
CA MET A 91 -0.71 9.54 -1.69
C MET A 91 -2.05 10.15 -1.28
N HIS A 92 -2.12 11.49 -1.23
CA HIS A 92 -3.32 12.23 -0.86
C HIS A 92 -4.45 12.01 -1.87
N GLU A 93 -4.17 12.17 -3.17
CA GLU A 93 -5.14 11.94 -4.24
C GLU A 93 -5.63 10.50 -4.23
N TRP A 94 -4.71 9.52 -4.15
CA TRP A 94 -5.06 8.12 -4.06
C TRP A 94 -5.94 7.81 -2.84
N TYR A 95 -5.62 8.39 -1.69
CA TYR A 95 -6.39 8.19 -0.46
C TYR A 95 -7.84 8.66 -0.64
N GLN A 96 -8.05 9.84 -1.22
CA GLN A 96 -9.38 10.39 -1.46
C GLN A 96 -10.14 9.57 -2.53
N GLU A 97 -9.50 9.23 -3.64
CA GLU A 97 -10.11 8.49 -4.74
C GLU A 97 -10.52 7.07 -4.37
N THR A 98 -9.82 6.45 -3.42
CA THR A 98 -10.02 5.04 -3.06
C THR A 98 -10.56 4.84 -1.64
N HIS A 99 -11.01 5.91 -0.98
CA HIS A 99 -11.45 5.91 0.41
C HIS A 99 -12.49 4.81 0.71
N ASP A 100 -13.55 4.71 -0.11
CA ASP A 100 -14.61 3.72 0.08
C ASP A 100 -14.09 2.28 -0.03
N ARG A 101 -13.19 2.04 -0.99
CA ARG A 101 -12.55 0.73 -1.18
C ARG A 101 -11.63 0.38 -0.02
N GLN A 102 -10.92 1.35 0.53
CA GLN A 102 -10.08 1.12 1.71
C GLN A 102 -10.94 0.71 2.91
N GLN A 103 -12.06 1.40 3.15
CA GLN A 103 -13.01 1.07 4.23
C GLN A 103 -13.59 -0.33 4.07
N GLU A 104 -14.07 -0.67 2.87
CA GLU A 104 -14.61 -2.01 2.57
C GLU A 104 -13.57 -3.10 2.80
N LEU A 105 -12.30 -2.83 2.47
CA LEU A 105 -11.20 -3.77 2.60
C LEU A 105 -10.57 -3.79 3.99
N GLY A 106 -11.00 -2.96 4.93
CA GLY A 106 -10.38 -2.83 6.26
C GLY A 106 -8.95 -2.29 6.19
N ILE A 107 -8.68 -1.36 5.28
CA ILE A 107 -7.38 -0.67 5.17
C ILE A 107 -7.52 0.70 5.84
N THR A 108 -6.70 0.95 6.85
CA THR A 108 -6.58 2.24 7.52
C THR A 108 -5.25 2.88 7.14
N VAL A 109 -5.28 4.08 6.58
CA VAL A 109 -4.08 4.85 6.27
C VAL A 109 -3.79 5.80 7.43
N LEU A 110 -2.65 5.62 8.09
CA LEU A 110 -2.16 6.52 9.13
C LEU A 110 -1.30 7.61 8.48
N GLY A 111 -1.96 8.63 7.94
CA GLY A 111 -1.26 9.85 7.56
C GLY A 111 -0.80 10.61 8.80
N SER A 112 0.36 11.26 8.71
CA SER A 112 0.87 12.23 9.70
C SER A 112 -0.05 13.44 9.95
N ASN A 113 -1.24 13.46 9.35
CA ASN A 113 -2.25 14.50 9.45
C ASN A 113 -3.22 14.23 10.60
N SER A 114 -2.73 13.73 11.74
CA SER A 114 -3.49 13.85 12.98
C SER A 114 -3.84 15.31 13.14
N THR A 115 -5.07 15.65 13.53
CA THR A 115 -5.45 17.02 13.81
C THR A 115 -6.09 17.12 15.19
N VAL A 116 -5.79 18.19 15.93
CA VAL A 116 -6.48 18.52 17.18
C VAL A 116 -7.63 19.47 16.83
N ALA A 117 -8.86 19.10 17.20
CA ALA A 117 -10.01 20.00 17.14
C ALA A 117 -10.12 20.76 18.48
N MET A 118 -10.01 22.09 18.45
CA MET A 118 -10.27 22.94 19.62
C MET A 118 -11.40 23.90 19.32
N GLN A 119 -12.50 23.72 20.06
CA GLN A 119 -13.68 24.60 20.16
C GLN A 119 -14.43 24.84 18.83
N ASP A 120 -13.77 25.25 17.74
CA ASP A 120 -14.28 25.29 16.35
C ASP A 120 -13.14 25.25 15.28
N GLU A 121 -11.87 25.08 15.69
CA GLU A 121 -10.70 25.11 14.79
C GLU A 121 -9.96 23.77 14.76
N THR A 122 -9.45 23.40 13.58
CA THR A 122 -8.72 22.14 13.35
C THR A 122 -7.23 22.43 13.12
N PHE A 123 -6.36 21.88 13.96
CA PHE A 123 -4.90 22.10 13.93
C PHE A 123 -4.13 20.84 13.56
N PRO A 124 -3.08 20.87 12.74
CA PRO A 124 -2.23 19.70 12.48
C PRO A 124 -1.48 19.29 13.75
N ALA A 125 -1.76 18.08 14.24
CA ALA A 125 -1.12 17.40 15.35
C ALA A 125 0.16 16.69 14.87
N CYS A 126 1.17 17.48 14.48
CA CYS A 126 2.59 17.13 14.54
C CYS A 126 3.42 18.29 13.95
N LYS A 127 3.65 19.32 14.77
CA LYS A 127 4.70 20.31 14.48
C LYS A 127 5.70 20.29 15.63
N VAL A 128 6.71 19.41 15.55
CA VAL A 128 7.92 19.56 16.36
C VAL A 128 8.84 20.48 15.54
N GLU A 129 8.88 21.75 15.89
CA GLU A 129 9.92 22.67 15.39
C GLU A 129 11.20 22.42 16.19
N PHE A 130 12.31 22.15 15.50
CA PHE A 130 13.66 22.18 16.07
C PHE A 130 14.33 23.52 15.74
#